data_AF-A0A1Z9JWG1-F1
#
_entry.id   AF-A0A1Z9JWG1-F1
#
_cell.length_a   1.000
_cell.length_b   1.000
_cell.length_c   1.000
_cell.angle_alpha   90.00
_cell.angle_beta   90.00
_cell.angle_gamma   90.00
#
_symmetry.space_group_name_H-M   'P 1'
#
loop_
_entity.id
_entity.type
_entity.pdbx_description
1 polymer ?
#
loop_
_entity_poly.entity_id
_entity_poly.type
_entity_poly.pdbx_seq_one_letter_code
_entity_poly.pdbx_strand_id
1 'polypeptide(L)'
;MATYKKRGSKKTSTSSVKSEVAQESTTAEVFETLDTTASKTEEWVVKYQNIILSSIGIVVIGVLGYLGYQNYILEPKAKEAISELNQAQYYFELAVNTVNSDSLYKRALNGGEGKYGFLDIIENYKGTTAAKLATYSAGMAYLNIKDYQNAINYLDQFTSEDVLLGALAKGAIGDALVQMNQLDKAYNYYVDASMINNNMYSTPKYLYKAAMLGAKLGKNSQALVYLKRIEKEFKESQEAGLVEVQIAILETLMK
;
A
#
# COMPACT_ATOMS: atom_id res chain seq x y z
N MET A 1 48.54 18.79 -81.35
CA MET A 1 49.97 18.41 -81.23
C MET A 1 50.02 16.98 -80.71
N ALA A 2 50.67 16.09 -81.45
CA ALA A 2 50.85 14.68 -81.12
C ALA A 2 52.34 14.39 -80.92
N THR A 3 52.67 13.68 -79.85
CA THR A 3 53.96 13.05 -79.54
C THR A 3 53.66 11.91 -78.55
N TYR A 4 54.36 10.79 -78.42
CA TYR A 4 55.21 9.94 -79.26
C TYR A 4 55.31 8.60 -78.47
N LYS A 5 55.26 7.44 -79.15
CA LYS A 5 55.40 6.09 -78.55
C LYS A 5 56.85 5.78 -78.14
N LYS A 6 57.06 5.04 -77.05
CA LYS A 6 58.06 3.94 -77.06
C LYS A 6 57.78 2.86 -76.00
N ARG A 7 57.85 1.60 -76.44
CA ARG A 7 57.71 0.35 -75.66
C ARG A 7 59.02 -0.03 -74.97
N GLY A 8 58.93 -0.74 -73.84
CA GLY A 8 59.99 -1.56 -73.25
C GLY A 8 59.42 -2.87 -72.68
N SER A 9 59.89 -3.99 -73.20
CA SER A 9 59.61 -5.40 -72.86
C SER A 9 60.16 -5.83 -71.48
N LYS A 10 59.62 -6.80 -70.73
CA LYS A 10 59.71 -8.27 -70.93
C LYS A 10 58.89 -9.02 -69.85
N LYS A 11 58.36 -10.20 -70.21
CA LYS A 11 57.77 -11.27 -69.35
C LYS A 11 58.83 -12.06 -68.59
N THR A 12 58.53 -12.59 -67.40
CA THR A 12 58.72 -14.00 -66.93
C THR A 12 58.21 -14.10 -65.47
N SER A 13 57.12 -14.80 -65.16
CA SER A 13 56.93 -16.27 -65.00
C SER A 13 57.15 -16.75 -63.56
N THR A 14 56.06 -17.29 -62.98
CA THR A 14 55.97 -18.47 -62.07
C THR A 14 56.84 -18.51 -60.81
N SER A 15 56.21 -18.50 -59.62
CA SER A 15 55.98 -19.70 -58.76
C SER A 15 57.26 -20.13 -58.01
N SER A 16 57.33 -20.38 -56.71
CA SER A 16 56.32 -20.76 -55.71
C SER A 16 57.06 -21.07 -54.39
N VAL A 17 56.29 -21.15 -53.30
CA VAL A 17 56.51 -21.93 -52.05
C VAL A 17 57.14 -21.20 -50.86
N LYS A 18 56.25 -20.92 -49.88
CA LYS A 18 56.27 -21.14 -48.39
C LYS A 18 57.61 -20.96 -47.65
N SER A 19 57.67 -20.35 -46.46
CA SER A 19 56.90 -20.70 -45.26
C SER A 19 56.95 -19.62 -44.17
N GLU A 20 55.87 -19.59 -43.36
CA GLU A 20 55.82 -19.36 -41.91
C GLU A 20 56.51 -18.12 -41.32
N VAL A 21 55.68 -17.15 -40.87
CA VAL A 21 55.74 -16.64 -39.48
C VAL A 21 54.31 -16.25 -39.08
N ALA A 22 53.71 -17.07 -38.22
CA ALA A 22 52.60 -16.67 -37.38
C ALA A 22 53.12 -15.63 -36.37
N GLN A 23 52.65 -14.39 -36.49
CA GLN A 23 52.57 -13.47 -35.38
C GLN A 23 51.12 -12.98 -35.33
N GLU A 24 50.30 -13.75 -34.61
CA GLU A 24 49.01 -13.30 -34.11
C GLU A 24 49.28 -12.07 -33.23
N SER A 25 49.08 -10.88 -33.81
CA SER A 25 49.14 -9.63 -33.06
C SER A 25 47.93 -9.62 -32.13
N THR A 26 48.16 -9.68 -30.81
CA THR A 26 47.10 -9.62 -29.80
C THR A 26 46.23 -8.37 -29.98
N THR A 27 46.79 -7.28 -30.52
CA THR A 27 46.04 -6.07 -30.88
C THR A 27 45.15 -6.31 -32.10
N ALA A 28 45.63 -6.99 -33.15
CA ALA A 28 44.83 -7.30 -34.34
C ALA A 28 43.71 -8.30 -34.05
N GLU A 29 43.96 -9.31 -33.21
CA GLU A 29 42.93 -10.25 -32.74
C GLU A 29 41.89 -9.53 -31.88
N VAL A 30 42.30 -8.58 -31.03
CA VAL A 30 41.36 -7.72 -30.29
C VAL A 30 40.57 -6.82 -31.25
N PHE A 31 41.17 -6.23 -32.28
CA PHE A 31 40.42 -5.44 -33.27
C PHE A 31 39.48 -6.30 -34.12
N GLU A 32 39.89 -7.50 -34.53
CA GLU A 32 39.07 -8.42 -35.31
C GLU A 32 37.94 -9.01 -34.46
N THR A 33 38.18 -9.31 -33.19
CA THR A 33 37.13 -9.74 -32.25
C THR A 33 36.15 -8.61 -31.93
N LEU A 34 36.62 -7.36 -31.81
CA LEU A 34 35.76 -6.19 -31.65
C LEU A 34 34.93 -5.94 -32.91
N ASP A 35 35.54 -5.99 -34.10
CA ASP A 35 34.88 -5.73 -35.38
C ASP A 35 33.87 -6.83 -35.73
N THR A 36 34.23 -8.09 -35.50
CA THR A 36 33.32 -9.23 -35.70
C THR A 36 32.18 -9.25 -34.67
N THR A 37 32.42 -8.82 -33.43
CA THR A 37 31.35 -8.71 -32.41
C THR A 37 30.41 -7.54 -32.69
N ALA A 38 30.96 -6.41 -33.13
CA ALA A 38 30.17 -5.26 -33.58
C ALA A 38 29.31 -5.64 -34.79
N SER A 39 29.91 -6.24 -35.83
CA SER A 39 29.21 -6.70 -37.03
C SER A 39 28.11 -7.74 -36.73
N LYS A 40 28.36 -8.71 -35.84
CA LYS A 40 27.34 -9.67 -35.39
C LYS A 40 26.18 -9.03 -34.62
N THR A 41 26.47 -7.97 -33.86
CA THR A 41 25.44 -7.23 -33.12
C THR A 41 24.61 -6.37 -34.07
N GLU A 42 25.24 -5.73 -35.05
CA GLU A 42 24.56 -4.97 -36.10
C GLU A 42 23.66 -5.86 -36.96
N GLU A 43 24.16 -7.00 -37.44
CA GLU A 43 23.36 -7.95 -38.22
C GLU A 43 22.17 -8.51 -37.42
N TRP A 44 22.36 -8.78 -36.12
CA TRP A 44 21.28 -9.24 -35.25
C TRP A 44 20.22 -8.16 -35.04
N VAL A 45 20.64 -6.91 -34.76
CA VAL A 45 19.71 -5.79 -34.60
C VAL A 45 18.94 -5.56 -35.89
N VAL A 46 19.59 -5.57 -37.06
CA VAL A 46 18.91 -5.44 -38.36
C VAL A 46 17.94 -6.60 -38.60
N LYS A 47 18.33 -7.84 -38.28
CA LYS A 47 17.49 -9.03 -38.43
C LYS A 47 16.23 -8.99 -37.58
N TYR A 48 16.30 -8.46 -36.35
CA TYR A 48 15.17 -8.37 -35.42
C TYR A 48 14.60 -6.95 -35.27
N GLN A 49 15.01 -5.99 -36.11
CA GLN A 49 14.68 -4.57 -35.98
C GLN A 49 13.17 -4.33 -35.86
N ASN A 50 12.37 -4.99 -36.69
CA ASN A 50 10.91 -4.84 -36.66
C ASN A 50 10.29 -5.37 -35.37
N ILE A 51 10.84 -6.44 -34.79
CA ILE A 51 10.38 -7.02 -33.51
C ILE A 51 10.78 -6.10 -32.36
N ILE A 52 12.00 -5.58 -32.36
CA ILE A 52 12.51 -4.63 -31.35
C ILE A 52 11.71 -3.32 -31.39
N LEU A 53 11.47 -2.76 -32.59
CA LEU A 53 10.67 -1.54 -32.73
C LEU A 53 9.22 -1.76 -32.34
N SER A 54 8.63 -2.92 -32.68
CA SER A 54 7.26 -3.26 -32.28
C SER A 54 7.15 -3.44 -30.77
N SER A 55 8.11 -4.11 -30.12
CA SER A 55 8.10 -4.31 -28.67
C SER A 55 8.26 -2.98 -27.92
N ILE A 56 9.18 -2.10 -28.37
CA ILE A 56 9.32 -0.74 -27.84
C ILE A 56 8.01 0.04 -28.05
N GLY A 57 7.40 -0.04 -29.24
CA GLY A 57 6.12 0.61 -29.53
C GLY A 57 5.01 0.17 -28.58
N ILE A 58 4.89 -1.13 -28.29
CA ILE A 58 3.93 -1.67 -27.32
C ILE A 58 4.20 -1.13 -25.91
N VAL A 59 5.46 -1.12 -25.48
CA VAL A 59 5.84 -0.58 -24.16
C VAL A 59 5.50 0.91 -24.07
N VAL A 60 5.82 1.70 -25.10
CA VAL A 60 5.52 3.14 -25.15
C VAL A 60 4.01 3.39 -25.10
N ILE A 61 3.21 2.64 -25.88
CA ILE A 61 1.75 2.74 -25.85
C ILE A 61 1.21 2.36 -24.46
N GLY A 62 1.77 1.31 -23.84
CA GLY A 62 1.39 0.89 -22.48
C GLY A 62 1.67 1.98 -21.44
N VAL A 63 2.86 2.58 -21.47
CA VAL A 63 3.26 3.67 -20.57
C VAL A 63 2.40 4.92 -20.80
N LEU A 64 2.18 5.32 -22.05
CA LEU A 64 1.34 6.48 -22.38
C LEU A 64 -0.13 6.25 -22.00
N GLY A 65 -0.66 5.04 -22.20
CA GLY A 65 -1.99 4.67 -21.76
C GLY A 65 -2.13 4.74 -20.23
N TYR A 66 -1.15 4.23 -19.50
CA TYR A 66 -1.10 4.32 -18.04
C TYR A 66 -1.02 5.77 -17.55
N LEU A 67 -0.10 6.57 -18.10
CA LEU A 67 0.05 7.99 -17.74
C LEU A 67 -1.20 8.80 -18.11
N GLY A 68 -1.81 8.52 -19.26
CA GLY A 68 -3.07 9.14 -19.67
C GLY A 68 -4.20 8.86 -18.68
N TYR A 69 -4.38 7.59 -18.30
CA TYR A 69 -5.39 7.20 -17.31
C TYR A 69 -5.12 7.85 -15.94
N GLN A 70 -3.86 7.86 -15.50
CA GLN A 70 -3.46 8.44 -14.22
C GLN A 70 -3.75 9.95 -14.17
N ASN A 71 -3.31 10.72 -15.16
CA ASN A 71 -3.38 12.19 -15.13
C ASN A 71 -4.76 12.74 -15.50
N TYR A 72 -5.51 12.07 -16.39
CA TYR A 72 -6.79 12.61 -16.89
C TYR A 72 -8.02 11.98 -16.24
N ILE A 73 -7.89 10.84 -15.56
CA ILE A 73 -9.03 10.17 -14.90
C ILE A 73 -8.79 10.08 -13.39
N LEU A 74 -7.71 9.45 -12.95
CA LEU A 74 -7.51 9.20 -11.51
C LEU A 74 -7.21 10.46 -10.72
N GLU A 75 -6.31 11.31 -11.19
CA GLU A 75 -5.94 12.54 -10.47
C GLU A 75 -7.10 13.54 -10.32
N PRO A 76 -7.86 13.89 -11.38
CA PRO A 76 -9.00 14.79 -11.25
C PRO A 76 -10.06 14.21 -10.32
N LYS A 77 -10.36 12.91 -10.47
CA LYS A 77 -11.31 12.20 -9.61
C LYS A 77 -10.87 12.20 -8.15
N ALA A 78 -9.59 12.04 -7.87
CA ALA A 78 -9.05 12.09 -6.51
C ALA A 78 -9.15 13.50 -5.90
N LYS A 79 -8.86 14.56 -6.68
CA LYS A 79 -8.98 15.96 -6.24
C LYS A 79 -10.43 16.32 -5.91
N GLU A 80 -11.37 15.92 -6.75
CA GLU A 80 -12.80 16.12 -6.52
C GLU A 80 -13.27 15.36 -5.27
N ALA A 81 -12.87 14.09 -5.13
CA ALA A 81 -13.18 13.28 -3.96
C ALA A 81 -12.72 13.91 -2.64
N ILE A 82 -11.51 14.50 -2.62
CA ILE A 82 -10.98 15.20 -1.44
C ILE A 82 -11.82 16.44 -1.12
N SER A 83 -12.21 17.21 -2.15
CA SER A 83 -13.05 18.40 -1.96
C SER A 83 -14.39 18.05 -1.32
N GLU A 84 -15.06 17.01 -1.83
CA GLU A 84 -16.33 16.55 -1.27
C GLU A 84 -16.17 15.94 0.13
N LEU A 85 -15.07 15.21 0.37
CA LEU A 85 -14.76 14.65 1.68
C LEU A 85 -14.63 15.70 2.78
N ASN A 86 -14.02 16.85 2.48
CA ASN A 86 -13.80 17.91 3.49
C ASN A 86 -15.09 18.36 4.17
N GLN A 87 -16.21 18.39 3.44
CA GLN A 87 -17.49 18.81 4.02
C GLN A 87 -18.12 17.72 4.89
N ALA A 88 -18.12 16.47 4.43
CA ALA A 88 -18.59 15.36 5.25
C ALA A 88 -17.76 15.25 6.54
N GLN A 89 -16.44 15.44 6.43
CA GLN A 89 -15.52 15.47 7.55
C GLN A 89 -15.79 16.63 8.50
N TYR A 90 -16.12 17.82 7.98
CA TYR A 90 -16.52 18.96 8.80
C TYR A 90 -17.75 18.65 9.68
N TYR A 91 -18.81 18.06 9.11
CA TYR A 91 -19.97 17.66 9.91
C TYR A 91 -19.63 16.60 10.96
N PHE A 92 -18.76 15.66 10.62
CA PHE A 92 -18.27 14.64 11.56
C PHE A 92 -17.49 15.27 12.72
N GLU A 93 -16.60 16.21 12.43
CA GLU A 93 -15.83 16.93 13.44
C GLU A 93 -16.74 17.77 14.35
N LEU A 94 -17.73 18.47 13.79
CA LEU A 94 -18.75 19.14 14.59
C LEU A 94 -19.49 18.14 15.50
N ALA A 95 -19.81 16.95 14.98
CA ALA A 95 -20.51 15.93 15.73
C ALA A 95 -19.71 15.42 16.93
N VAL A 96 -18.40 15.16 16.75
CA VAL A 96 -17.49 14.72 17.82
C VAL A 96 -17.39 15.76 18.94
N ASN A 97 -17.49 17.05 18.61
CA ASN A 97 -17.37 18.15 19.57
C ASN A 97 -18.72 18.64 20.13
N THR A 98 -19.83 17.96 19.83
CA THR A 98 -21.18 18.37 20.22
C THR A 98 -21.89 17.26 21.00
N VAL A 99 -22.66 17.64 22.04
CA VAL A 99 -23.51 16.70 22.79
C VAL A 99 -24.81 16.43 22.01
N ASN A 100 -25.29 15.18 21.98
CA ASN A 100 -26.49 14.76 21.23
C ASN A 100 -26.40 15.05 19.73
N SER A 101 -25.28 14.66 19.12
CA SER A 101 -24.91 15.01 17.74
C SER A 101 -25.36 14.04 16.65
N ASP A 102 -26.33 13.16 16.92
CA ASP A 102 -26.84 12.17 15.96
C ASP A 102 -27.23 12.79 14.61
N SER A 103 -27.81 14.00 14.63
CA SER A 103 -28.18 14.73 13.40
C SER A 103 -26.95 15.14 12.59
N LEU A 104 -25.85 15.52 13.23
CA LEU A 104 -24.59 15.89 12.58
C LEU A 104 -23.90 14.65 11.99
N TYR A 105 -23.89 13.52 12.71
CA TYR A 105 -23.40 12.25 12.15
C TYR A 105 -24.22 11.81 10.93
N LYS A 106 -25.55 11.96 10.97
CA LYS A 106 -26.41 11.68 9.81
C LYS A 106 -26.13 12.62 8.64
N ARG A 107 -25.82 13.90 8.88
CA ARG A 107 -25.37 14.83 7.83
C ARG A 107 -24.00 14.44 7.27
N ALA A 108 -23.06 14.02 8.11
CA ALA A 108 -21.77 13.54 7.65
C ALA A 108 -21.90 12.28 6.77
N LEU A 109 -22.82 11.38 7.12
CA LEU A 109 -23.10 10.15 6.36
C LEU A 109 -23.79 10.43 5.02
N ASN A 110 -24.89 11.19 5.04
CA ASN A 110 -25.80 11.34 3.89
C ASN A 110 -25.60 12.64 3.11
N GLY A 111 -24.73 13.54 3.58
CA GLY A 111 -24.53 14.84 2.98
C GLY A 111 -25.63 15.84 3.35
N GLY A 112 -25.63 16.97 2.65
CA GLY A 112 -26.56 18.07 2.85
C GLY A 112 -26.18 19.29 2.02
N GLU A 113 -27.15 20.18 1.76
CA GLU A 113 -26.89 21.47 1.09
C GLU A 113 -26.25 21.32 -0.32
N GLY A 114 -26.65 20.28 -1.04
CA GLY A 114 -26.16 19.99 -2.40
C GLY A 114 -24.78 19.33 -2.43
N LYS A 115 -24.31 18.81 -1.30
CA LYS A 115 -22.97 18.27 -1.12
C LYS A 115 -22.98 16.86 -0.58
N TYR A 116 -21.95 16.09 -0.94
CA TYR A 116 -21.88 14.67 -0.66
C TYR A 116 -21.60 14.37 0.82
N GLY A 117 -22.20 13.27 1.29
CA GLY A 117 -21.82 12.61 2.53
C GLY A 117 -20.78 11.52 2.30
N PHE A 118 -20.33 10.89 3.38
CA PHE A 118 -19.40 9.76 3.30
C PHE A 118 -19.95 8.64 2.40
N LEU A 119 -21.24 8.35 2.44
CA LEU A 119 -21.84 7.29 1.63
C LEU A 119 -21.73 7.57 0.12
N ASP A 120 -22.05 8.79 -0.29
CA ASP A 120 -21.90 9.22 -1.68
C ASP A 120 -20.44 9.17 -2.14
N ILE A 121 -19.50 9.53 -1.24
CA ILE A 121 -18.08 9.53 -1.57
C ILE A 121 -17.55 8.10 -1.77
N ILE A 122 -17.98 7.17 -0.91
CA ILE A 122 -17.61 5.75 -1.01
C ILE A 122 -18.07 5.17 -2.34
N GLU A 123 -19.31 5.48 -2.75
CA GLU A 123 -19.91 4.97 -3.99
C GLU A 123 -19.25 5.60 -5.24
N ASN A 124 -19.20 6.93 -5.30
CA ASN A 124 -18.79 7.65 -6.50
C ASN A 124 -17.27 7.67 -6.71
N TYR A 125 -16.49 7.66 -5.62
CA TYR A 125 -15.03 7.79 -5.66
C TYR A 125 -14.28 6.52 -5.25
N LYS A 126 -14.90 5.34 -5.44
CA LYS A 126 -14.28 4.04 -5.17
C LYS A 126 -12.85 3.94 -5.72
N GLY A 127 -11.93 3.45 -4.88
CA GLY A 127 -10.51 3.30 -5.21
C GLY A 127 -9.63 4.50 -4.86
N THR A 128 -10.21 5.66 -4.54
CA THR A 128 -9.46 6.83 -4.07
C THR A 128 -9.15 6.74 -2.58
N THR A 129 -8.11 7.43 -2.12
CA THR A 129 -7.80 7.58 -0.69
C THR A 129 -8.94 8.26 0.06
N ALA A 130 -9.63 9.22 -0.57
CA ALA A 130 -10.79 9.89 0.02
C ALA A 130 -11.94 8.91 0.29
N ALA A 131 -12.24 7.99 -0.64
CA ALA A 131 -13.25 6.96 -0.40
C ALA A 131 -12.86 5.96 0.70
N LYS A 132 -11.56 5.62 0.81
CA LYS A 132 -11.08 4.80 1.95
C LYS A 132 -11.29 5.51 3.28
N LEU A 133 -10.94 6.79 3.37
CA LEU A 133 -11.14 7.58 4.59
C LEU A 133 -12.64 7.77 4.89
N ALA A 134 -13.46 8.05 3.88
CA ALA A 134 -14.92 8.10 4.01
C ALA A 134 -15.49 6.78 4.54
N THR A 135 -14.97 5.63 4.12
CA THR A 135 -15.39 4.30 4.61
C THR A 135 -15.15 4.16 6.11
N TYR A 136 -13.95 4.52 6.58
CA TYR A 136 -13.64 4.55 8.02
C TYR A 136 -14.53 5.52 8.78
N SER A 137 -14.65 6.76 8.29
CA SER A 137 -15.44 7.81 8.94
C SER A 137 -16.93 7.47 8.98
N ALA A 138 -17.47 6.83 7.94
CA ALA A 138 -18.85 6.32 7.92
C ALA A 138 -19.04 5.26 9.01
N GLY A 139 -18.14 4.28 9.09
CA GLY A 139 -18.17 3.26 10.13
C GLY A 139 -18.15 3.84 11.55
N MET A 140 -17.30 4.84 11.78
CA MET A 140 -17.24 5.57 13.06
C MET A 140 -18.51 6.40 13.31
N ALA A 141 -19.10 7.03 12.29
CA ALA A 141 -20.34 7.78 12.43
C ALA A 141 -21.51 6.86 12.82
N TYR A 142 -21.63 5.70 12.16
CA TYR A 142 -22.61 4.67 12.52
C TYR A 142 -22.40 4.14 13.95
N LEU A 143 -21.15 3.94 14.37
CA LEU A 143 -20.84 3.52 15.74
C LEU A 143 -21.36 4.54 16.76
N ASN A 144 -21.16 5.83 16.50
CA ASN A 144 -21.58 6.91 17.41
C ASN A 144 -23.11 7.04 17.50
N ILE A 145 -23.84 6.83 16.38
CA ILE A 145 -25.31 6.79 16.38
C ILE A 145 -25.89 5.43 16.78
N LYS A 146 -25.04 4.52 17.29
CA LYS A 146 -25.39 3.19 17.82
C LYS A 146 -25.97 2.22 16.78
N ASP A 147 -25.73 2.48 15.50
CA ASP A 147 -26.03 1.54 14.43
C ASP A 147 -24.84 0.60 14.26
N TYR A 148 -24.73 -0.35 15.19
CA TYR A 148 -23.58 -1.24 15.30
C TYR A 148 -23.42 -2.16 14.08
N GLN A 149 -24.51 -2.55 13.43
CA GLN A 149 -24.44 -3.41 12.25
C GLN A 149 -23.80 -2.67 11.08
N ASN A 150 -24.24 -1.43 10.79
CA ASN A 150 -23.64 -0.64 9.74
C ASN A 150 -22.21 -0.21 10.09
N ALA A 151 -21.93 0.08 11.36
CA ALA A 151 -20.57 0.37 11.82
C ALA A 151 -19.61 -0.78 11.45
N ILE A 152 -19.98 -2.02 11.79
CA ILE A 152 -19.18 -3.21 11.46
C ILE A 152 -19.05 -3.37 9.94
N ASN A 153 -20.15 -3.23 9.19
CA ASN A 153 -20.15 -3.38 7.73
C ASN A 153 -19.14 -2.44 7.05
N TYR A 154 -19.08 -1.17 7.44
CA TYR A 154 -18.14 -0.21 6.85
C TYR A 154 -16.73 -0.36 7.39
N LEU A 155 -16.55 -0.56 8.70
CA LEU A 155 -15.22 -0.70 9.30
C LEU A 155 -14.48 -1.96 8.84
N ASP A 156 -15.20 -3.05 8.54
CA ASP A 156 -14.55 -4.29 8.06
C ASP A 156 -14.12 -4.20 6.59
N GLN A 157 -14.78 -3.35 5.80
CA GLN A 157 -14.37 -3.03 4.44
C GLN A 157 -13.17 -2.07 4.38
N PHE A 158 -12.86 -1.40 5.50
CA PHE A 158 -11.78 -0.43 5.54
C PHE A 158 -10.41 -1.13 5.52
N THR A 159 -9.63 -0.79 4.50
CA THR A 159 -8.23 -1.19 4.38
C THR A 159 -7.36 0.05 4.30
N SER A 160 -6.29 0.10 5.09
CA SER A 160 -5.35 1.22 5.08
C SER A 160 -3.91 0.73 5.12
N GLU A 161 -3.03 1.48 4.46
CA GLU A 161 -1.57 1.40 4.68
C GLU A 161 -1.18 2.05 6.02
N ASP A 162 -2.03 2.95 6.53
CA ASP A 162 -1.90 3.49 7.88
C ASP A 162 -2.30 2.43 8.91
N VAL A 163 -1.27 1.83 9.51
CA VAL A 163 -1.40 0.79 10.52
C VAL A 163 -2.15 1.25 11.77
N LEU A 164 -2.11 2.55 12.12
CA LEU A 164 -2.83 3.08 13.27
C LEU A 164 -4.33 3.11 13.00
N LEU A 165 -4.74 3.65 11.84
CA LEU A 165 -6.16 3.63 11.45
C LEU A 165 -6.71 2.20 11.32
N GLY A 166 -5.89 1.26 10.83
CA GLY A 166 -6.25 -0.16 10.79
C GLY A 166 -6.53 -0.74 12.18
N ALA A 167 -5.66 -0.48 13.16
CA ALA A 167 -5.87 -0.89 14.54
C ALA A 167 -7.13 -0.26 15.15
N LEU A 168 -7.35 1.03 14.89
CA LEU A 168 -8.53 1.75 15.36
C LEU A 168 -9.83 1.15 14.80
N ALA A 169 -9.87 0.82 13.50
CA ALA A 169 -11.03 0.22 12.86
C ALA A 169 -11.39 -1.14 13.46
N LYS A 170 -10.41 -2.04 13.63
CA LYS A 170 -10.63 -3.36 14.26
C LYS A 170 -11.07 -3.22 15.72
N GLY A 171 -10.48 -2.28 16.44
CA GLY A 171 -10.91 -1.94 17.79
C GLY A 171 -12.35 -1.44 17.88
N ALA A 172 -12.75 -0.56 16.97
CA ALA A 172 -14.11 -0.03 16.88
C ALA A 172 -15.15 -1.11 16.51
N ILE A 173 -14.78 -2.09 15.68
CA ILE A 173 -15.59 -3.30 15.45
C ILE A 173 -15.75 -4.08 16.76
N GLY A 174 -14.67 -4.26 17.52
CA GLY A 174 -14.71 -4.86 18.85
C GLY A 174 -15.69 -4.12 19.79
N ASP A 175 -15.63 -2.79 19.81
CA ASP A 175 -16.54 -1.96 20.60
C ASP A 175 -18.01 -2.16 20.19
N ALA A 176 -18.31 -2.17 18.88
CA ALA A 176 -19.65 -2.44 18.35
C ALA A 176 -20.15 -3.83 18.77
N LEU A 177 -19.30 -4.85 18.66
CA LEU A 177 -19.63 -6.23 19.03
C LEU A 177 -19.90 -6.37 20.53
N VAL A 178 -19.20 -5.64 21.40
CA VAL A 178 -19.52 -5.58 22.84
C VAL A 178 -20.94 -5.05 23.06
N GLN A 179 -21.32 -3.97 22.37
CA GLN A 179 -22.67 -3.39 22.50
C GLN A 179 -23.76 -4.35 21.99
N MET A 180 -23.43 -5.21 21.02
CA MET A 180 -24.30 -6.29 20.53
C MET A 180 -24.22 -7.58 21.36
N ASN A 181 -23.55 -7.57 22.51
CA ASN A 181 -23.33 -8.73 23.39
C ASN A 181 -22.62 -9.92 22.71
N GLN A 182 -21.87 -9.69 21.63
CA GLN A 182 -21.06 -10.69 20.93
C GLN A 182 -19.64 -10.74 21.49
N LEU A 183 -19.53 -11.07 22.78
CA LEU A 183 -18.31 -10.85 23.58
C LEU A 183 -17.10 -11.66 23.08
N ASP A 184 -17.25 -12.93 22.68
CA ASP A 184 -16.14 -13.73 22.17
C ASP A 184 -15.55 -13.18 20.87
N LYS A 185 -16.41 -12.69 19.96
CA LYS A 185 -15.95 -12.06 18.73
C LYS A 185 -15.26 -10.73 19.03
N ALA A 186 -15.85 -9.92 19.91
CA ALA A 186 -15.23 -8.65 20.33
C ALA A 186 -13.83 -8.86 20.92
N TYR A 187 -13.65 -9.89 21.75
CA TYR A 187 -12.34 -10.25 22.30
C TYR A 187 -11.32 -10.50 21.19
N ASN A 188 -11.66 -11.31 20.18
CA ASN A 188 -10.76 -11.59 19.06
C ASN A 188 -10.40 -10.32 18.29
N TYR A 189 -11.38 -9.44 18.02
CA TYR A 189 -11.12 -8.16 17.34
C TYR A 189 -10.19 -7.23 18.13
N TYR A 190 -10.25 -7.22 19.47
CA TYR A 190 -9.27 -6.48 20.27
C TYR A 190 -7.88 -7.09 20.23
N VAL A 191 -7.78 -8.43 20.24
CA VAL A 191 -6.49 -9.12 20.07
C VAL A 191 -5.90 -8.79 18.71
N ASP A 192 -6.66 -8.90 17.63
CA ASP A 192 -6.24 -8.56 16.28
C ASP A 192 -5.81 -7.09 16.18
N ALA A 193 -6.60 -6.17 16.74
CA ALA A 193 -6.27 -4.74 16.78
C ALA A 193 -4.94 -4.47 17.50
N SER A 194 -4.64 -5.22 18.57
CA SER A 194 -3.37 -5.11 19.31
C SER A 194 -2.15 -5.66 18.56
N MET A 195 -2.37 -6.48 17.51
CA MET A 195 -1.32 -7.13 16.73
C MET A 195 -1.00 -6.39 15.43
N ILE A 196 -1.87 -5.49 14.96
CA ILE A 196 -1.67 -4.74 13.71
C ILE A 196 -0.39 -3.92 13.74
N ASN A 197 -0.06 -3.32 14.88
CA ASN A 197 1.16 -2.58 15.09
C ASN A 197 1.63 -2.62 16.54
N ASN A 198 2.88 -2.21 16.76
CA ASN A 198 3.49 -2.09 18.06
C ASN A 198 3.84 -0.62 18.34
N ASN A 199 2.93 0.12 18.97
CA ASN A 199 3.13 1.53 19.32
C ASN A 199 2.51 1.89 20.68
N MET A 200 2.86 3.06 21.21
CA MET A 200 2.47 3.52 22.55
C MET A 200 0.98 3.88 22.71
N TYR A 201 0.22 3.91 21.63
CA TYR A 201 -1.16 4.37 21.62
C TYR A 201 -2.18 3.26 21.38
N SER A 202 -2.16 2.56 20.25
CA SER A 202 -3.18 1.54 19.92
C SER A 202 -2.92 0.20 20.60
N THR A 203 -1.66 -0.23 20.69
CA THR A 203 -1.30 -1.54 21.25
C THR A 203 -1.73 -1.69 22.71
N PRO A 204 -1.31 -0.81 23.66
CA PRO A 204 -1.70 -0.95 25.06
C PRO A 204 -3.22 -0.79 25.26
N LYS A 205 -3.86 0.12 24.52
CA LYS A 205 -5.31 0.31 24.51
C LYS A 205 -6.08 -0.97 24.20
N TYR A 206 -5.71 -1.67 23.14
CA TYR A 206 -6.42 -2.88 22.72
C TYR A 206 -6.00 -4.13 23.49
N LEU A 207 -4.76 -4.22 23.97
CA LEU A 207 -4.36 -5.23 24.95
C LEU A 207 -5.19 -5.11 26.24
N TYR A 208 -5.41 -3.89 26.73
CA TYR A 208 -6.18 -3.66 27.95
C TYR A 208 -7.64 -4.06 27.76
N LYS A 209 -8.28 -3.63 26.66
CA LYS A 209 -9.65 -4.04 26.31
C LYS A 209 -9.77 -5.56 26.16
N ALA A 210 -8.82 -6.21 25.49
CA ALA A 210 -8.77 -7.67 25.36
C ALA A 210 -8.61 -8.36 26.71
N ALA A 211 -7.78 -7.83 27.61
CA ALA A 211 -7.58 -8.38 28.95
C ALA A 211 -8.85 -8.30 29.80
N MET A 212 -9.47 -7.12 29.87
CA MET A 212 -10.69 -6.92 30.65
C MET A 212 -11.85 -7.78 30.16
N LEU A 213 -12.04 -7.87 28.84
CA LEU A 213 -13.07 -8.73 28.25
C LEU A 213 -12.72 -10.21 28.39
N GLY A 214 -11.44 -10.56 28.23
CA GLY A 214 -10.92 -11.91 28.41
C GLY A 214 -11.16 -12.44 29.82
N ALA A 215 -10.87 -11.63 30.85
CA ALA A 215 -11.15 -11.96 32.24
C ALA A 215 -12.65 -12.22 32.48
N LYS A 216 -13.53 -11.38 31.91
CA LYS A 216 -14.99 -11.58 31.98
C LYS A 216 -15.44 -12.88 31.30
N LEU A 217 -14.71 -13.33 30.28
CA LEU A 217 -14.95 -14.59 29.56
C LEU A 217 -14.23 -15.81 30.19
N GLY A 218 -13.58 -15.64 31.35
CA GLY A 218 -12.82 -16.70 32.01
C GLY A 218 -11.45 -17.01 31.38
N LYS A 219 -11.00 -16.22 30.41
CA LYS A 219 -9.68 -16.31 29.76
C LYS A 219 -8.59 -15.64 30.60
N ASN A 220 -8.54 -15.98 31.89
CA ASN A 220 -7.74 -15.28 32.91
C ASN A 220 -6.24 -15.32 32.62
N SER A 221 -5.73 -16.47 32.14
CA SER A 221 -4.32 -16.62 31.80
C SER A 221 -3.89 -15.70 30.65
N GLN A 222 -4.68 -15.63 29.58
CA GLN A 222 -4.41 -14.72 28.46
C GLN A 222 -4.53 -13.25 28.87
N ALA A 223 -5.54 -12.92 29.67
CA ALA A 223 -5.73 -11.57 30.20
C ALA A 223 -4.52 -11.11 31.02
N LEU A 224 -4.00 -11.97 31.90
CA LEU A 224 -2.80 -11.70 32.70
C LEU A 224 -1.57 -11.45 31.82
N VAL A 225 -1.39 -12.22 30.74
CA VAL A 225 -0.30 -12.04 29.78
C VAL A 225 -0.38 -10.66 29.13
N TYR A 226 -1.57 -10.22 28.69
CA TYR A 226 -1.75 -8.92 28.06
C TYR A 226 -1.46 -7.76 29.03
N LEU A 227 -1.94 -7.84 30.28
CA LEU A 227 -1.69 -6.81 31.29
C LEU A 227 -0.21 -6.69 31.66
N LYS A 228 0.48 -7.83 31.85
CA LYS A 228 1.92 -7.85 32.11
C LYS A 228 2.73 -7.28 30.93
N ARG A 229 2.27 -7.50 29.70
CA ARG A 229 2.89 -6.89 28.53
C ARG A 229 2.75 -5.36 28.57
N ILE A 230 1.57 -4.84 28.90
CA ILE A 230 1.36 -3.39 29.08
C ILE A 230 2.33 -2.83 30.12
N GLU A 231 2.38 -3.43 31.32
CA GLU A 231 3.25 -3.03 32.42
C GLU A 231 4.73 -2.99 32.02
N LYS A 232 5.18 -3.98 31.23
CA LYS A 232 6.59 -4.12 30.86
C LYS A 232 7.00 -3.21 29.69
N GLU A 233 6.20 -3.20 28.63
CA GLU A 233 6.57 -2.63 27.33
C GLU A 233 6.00 -1.22 27.08
N PHE A 234 4.93 -0.83 27.78
CA PHE A 234 4.17 0.39 27.47
C PHE A 234 3.99 1.31 28.67
N LYS A 235 5.04 1.49 29.47
CA LYS A 235 5.03 2.22 30.76
C LYS A 235 4.54 3.67 30.68
N GLU A 236 4.64 4.30 29.51
CA GLU A 236 4.21 5.69 29.27
C GLU A 236 2.78 5.79 28.72
N SER A 237 2.14 4.66 28.44
CA SER A 237 0.75 4.62 27.98
C SER A 237 -0.23 4.95 29.11
N GLN A 238 -1.41 5.44 28.74
CA GLN A 238 -2.50 5.68 29.70
C GLN A 238 -2.90 4.39 30.42
N GLU A 239 -2.87 3.24 29.71
CA GLU A 239 -3.27 1.95 30.23
C GLU A 239 -2.30 1.39 31.26
N ALA A 240 -1.01 1.76 31.24
CA ALA A 240 -0.03 1.31 32.23
C ALA A 240 -0.43 1.70 33.67
N GLY A 241 -1.08 2.86 33.84
CA GLY A 241 -1.62 3.28 35.14
C GLY A 241 -2.83 2.46 35.63
N LEU A 242 -3.37 1.56 34.79
CA LEU A 242 -4.59 0.80 35.08
C LEU A 242 -4.32 -0.70 35.35
N VAL A 243 -3.13 -1.21 35.03
CA VAL A 243 -2.89 -2.66 34.99
C VAL A 243 -2.53 -3.32 36.31
N GLU A 244 -1.86 -2.61 37.23
CA GLU A 244 -1.32 -3.20 38.48
C GLU A 244 -2.41 -3.90 39.30
N VAL A 245 -3.53 -3.21 39.56
CA VAL A 245 -4.65 -3.75 40.32
C VAL A 245 -5.27 -4.96 39.60
N GLN A 246 -5.39 -4.90 38.27
CA GLN A 246 -5.99 -5.99 37.48
C GLN A 246 -5.10 -7.23 37.46
N ILE A 247 -3.78 -7.06 37.40
CA ILE A 247 -2.80 -8.15 37.51
C ILE A 247 -2.96 -8.85 38.86
N ALA A 248 -2.97 -8.10 39.97
CA ALA A 248 -3.11 -8.66 41.31
C ALA A 248 -4.43 -9.43 41.51
N ILE A 249 -5.53 -8.91 40.98
CA ILE A 249 -6.85 -9.58 41.00
C ILE A 249 -6.77 -10.93 40.26
N LEU A 250 -6.25 -10.94 39.03
CA LEU A 250 -6.17 -12.16 38.23
C LEU A 250 -5.23 -13.21 38.85
N GLU A 251 -4.09 -12.78 39.38
CA GLU A 251 -3.18 -13.69 40.08
C GLU A 251 -3.81 -14.31 41.33
N THR A 252 -4.67 -13.58 42.02
CA THR A 252 -5.39 -14.10 43.19
C THR A 252 -6.49 -15.07 42.77
N LEU A 253 -7.22 -14.78 41.68
CA LEU A 253 -8.27 -15.66 41.15
C LEU A 253 -7.74 -16.97 40.56
N MET A 254 -6.47 -17.02 40.19
CA MET A 254 -5.81 -18.19 39.57
C MET A 254 -5.08 -19.09 40.58
N LYS A 255 -5.05 -18.72 41.86
CA LYS A 255 -4.53 -19.55 42.96
C LYS A 255 -5.61 -20.46 43.50
#